data_AF-A0A975TCE3-F1
#
_entry.id   AF-A0A975TCE3-F1
#
_cell.length_a   1.000
_cell.length_b   1.000
_cell.length_c   1.000
_cell.angle_alpha   90.00
_cell.angle_beta   90.00
_cell.angle_gamma   90.00
#
_symmetry.space_group_name_H-M   'P 1'
#
loop_
_entity.id
_entity.type
_entity.pdbx_description
1 polymer ?
#
loop_
_entity_poly.entity_id
_entity_poly.type
_entity_poly.pdbx_seq_one_letter_code
_entity_poly.pdbx_strand_id
1 'polypeptide(L)'
;MAKLIVYGNPNAFTFANSIVVANSKSIEIFDEPLTNIFVIHSQESYEFLYRNPNCPNWIEHLADNKVAHDALINRSIELSFSDDSIKIFIEYIEMIASNNTGESKLIVDLTNGTSPQKNLLSVVAYILDIKYKFAIDVIKLNQRIKGKLEFIPVADLLTSYVPAPDTTRLDDIAYLGLAEVARYKRIIELQTQRFKNIDSNAADEYFFRDNLIHSIQLKLQGDKKRDNTVYRIAVSSLSASIEELITLMISKYQLYSNPDDVYKKTLGKKIEVVEQKVKQETSSDFDITFFEKFNDFILYLRNSTTHKGKLLTDIEKFKADLSVKMSFLFIEFYTDIIHPILAKNIPVQKPKQIRKIFDKDISDNEILYYGLDGDNTGEILENLFFDSSDEKLFSKISDSITQAISQIREKILVSSNGEIIFQAGDDLLFKGNFCSKELRDMQNIYQNVTSGLTCSIGYGRSLKETFLALKMAKTQPNKNSVVGIEIR
;
A
#
# COMPACT_ATOMS: atom_id res chain seq x y z
N MET A 1 -6.16 -1.49 23.79
CA MET A 1 -6.26 -2.95 23.69
C MET A 1 -4.87 -3.49 23.44
N ALA A 2 -4.29 -4.10 24.47
CA ALA A 2 -2.93 -4.61 24.41
C ALA A 2 -2.94 -5.96 23.71
N LYS A 3 -1.98 -6.10 22.80
CA LYS A 3 -1.83 -7.23 21.89
C LYS A 3 -0.49 -7.90 22.12
N LEU A 4 -0.44 -9.21 21.95
CA LEU A 4 0.79 -10.00 21.99
C LEU A 4 0.96 -10.76 20.69
N ILE A 5 2.17 -10.77 20.13
CA ILE A 5 2.60 -11.70 19.09
C ILE A 5 3.61 -12.65 19.72
N VAL A 6 3.36 -13.96 19.60
CA VAL A 6 4.21 -15.01 20.15
C VAL A 6 4.19 -16.25 19.25
N TYR A 7 5.29 -16.98 19.19
CA TYR A 7 5.30 -18.29 18.53
C TYR A 7 4.73 -19.38 19.44
N GLY A 8 4.09 -20.37 18.84
CA GLY A 8 3.81 -21.64 19.51
C GLY A 8 5.09 -22.39 19.86
N ASN A 9 5.01 -23.28 20.85
CA ASN A 9 6.14 -24.10 21.27
C ASN A 9 5.64 -25.47 21.75
N PRO A 10 6.20 -26.60 21.24
CA PRO A 10 5.88 -27.92 21.77
C PRO A 10 6.14 -28.04 23.27
N ASN A 11 7.07 -27.26 23.84
CA ASN A 11 7.20 -27.17 25.29
C ASN A 11 6.10 -26.27 25.89
N ALA A 12 5.04 -26.92 26.41
CA ALA A 12 3.90 -26.25 27.02
C ALA A 12 4.27 -25.32 28.20
N PHE A 13 5.31 -25.66 28.98
CA PHE A 13 5.78 -24.80 30.07
C PHE A 13 6.37 -23.50 29.53
N THR A 14 7.27 -23.58 28.55
CA THR A 14 7.85 -22.40 27.91
C THR A 14 6.79 -21.53 27.25
N PHE A 15 5.85 -22.16 26.53
CA PHE A 15 4.74 -21.49 25.88
C PHE A 15 3.89 -20.70 26.88
N ALA A 16 3.36 -21.36 27.91
CA ALA A 16 2.47 -20.72 28.87
C ALA A 16 3.18 -19.64 29.71
N ASN A 17 4.38 -19.93 30.21
CA ASN A 17 5.16 -18.99 31.00
C ASN A 17 5.44 -17.68 30.23
N SER A 18 5.69 -17.76 28.91
CA SER A 18 5.91 -16.58 28.07
C SER A 18 4.67 -15.69 27.94
N ILE A 19 3.48 -16.29 27.80
CA ILE A 19 2.21 -15.56 27.70
C ILE A 19 1.86 -14.93 29.05
N VAL A 20 2.03 -15.67 30.15
CA VAL A 20 1.76 -15.18 31.50
C VAL A 20 2.63 -13.99 31.84
N VAL A 21 3.93 -14.07 31.56
CA VAL A 21 4.84 -12.95 31.85
C VAL A 21 4.59 -11.75 30.93
N ALA A 22 4.25 -11.99 29.66
CA ALA A 22 3.86 -10.92 28.75
C ALA A 22 2.57 -10.24 29.21
N ASN A 23 1.59 -10.97 29.74
CA ASN A 23 0.37 -10.41 30.32
C ASN A 23 0.67 -9.51 31.51
N SER A 24 1.51 -10.00 32.45
CA SER A 24 1.92 -9.20 33.60
C SER A 24 2.73 -7.97 33.19
N LYS A 25 3.57 -8.07 32.15
CA LYS A 25 4.35 -6.96 31.60
C LYS A 25 3.46 -5.93 30.87
N SER A 26 2.40 -6.40 30.20
CA SER A 26 1.37 -5.52 29.61
C SER A 26 0.70 -4.66 30.66
N ILE A 27 0.31 -5.26 31.80
CA ILE A 27 -0.27 -4.51 32.92
C ILE A 27 0.73 -3.49 33.48
N GLU A 28 2.01 -3.86 33.61
CA GLU A 28 3.07 -2.94 34.08
C GLU A 28 3.29 -1.73 33.16
N ILE A 29 3.27 -1.92 31.84
CA ILE A 29 3.64 -0.87 30.87
C ILE A 29 2.42 -0.10 30.36
N PHE A 30 1.27 -0.75 30.21
CA PHE A 30 0.09 -0.18 29.56
C PHE A 30 -1.12 0.00 30.47
N ASP A 31 -1.02 -0.42 31.74
CA ASP A 31 -2.12 -0.46 32.71
C ASP A 31 -3.34 -1.26 32.22
N GLU A 32 -3.11 -2.23 31.33
CA GLU A 32 -4.17 -3.10 30.79
C GLU A 32 -3.64 -4.52 30.51
N PRO A 33 -4.46 -5.58 30.76
CA PRO A 33 -4.11 -6.94 30.40
C PRO A 33 -4.15 -7.17 28.88
N LEU A 34 -3.58 -8.29 28.44
CA LEU A 34 -3.63 -8.70 27.05
C LEU A 34 -5.07 -9.08 26.66
N THR A 35 -5.51 -8.54 25.52
CA THR A 35 -6.86 -8.76 24.97
C THR A 35 -6.84 -9.59 23.70
N ASN A 36 -5.75 -9.55 22.94
CA ASN A 36 -5.53 -10.40 21.77
C ASN A 36 -4.11 -10.95 21.78
N ILE A 37 -3.98 -12.27 21.79
CA ILE A 37 -2.72 -13.00 21.81
C ILE A 37 -2.64 -13.78 20.50
N PHE A 38 -1.92 -13.22 19.54
CA PHE A 38 -1.69 -13.83 18.23
C PHE A 38 -0.59 -14.89 18.35
N VAL A 39 -1.00 -16.15 18.28
CA VAL A 39 -0.09 -17.29 18.38
C VAL A 39 0.19 -17.86 17.00
N ILE A 40 1.46 -17.86 16.60
CA ILE A 40 1.91 -18.39 15.31
C ILE A 40 2.50 -19.77 15.53
N HIS A 41 1.81 -20.80 15.08
CA HIS A 41 2.20 -22.19 15.27
C HIS A 41 2.93 -22.76 14.05
N SER A 42 3.97 -23.56 14.30
CA SER A 42 4.33 -24.67 13.40
C SER A 42 3.33 -25.82 13.58
N GLN A 43 3.24 -26.71 12.59
CA GLN A 43 2.38 -27.90 12.71
C GLN A 43 2.69 -28.70 13.98
N GLU A 44 3.97 -28.94 14.26
CA GLU A 44 4.43 -29.66 15.45
C GLU A 44 3.95 -29.01 16.76
N SER A 45 4.10 -27.68 16.87
CA SER A 45 3.69 -26.96 18.09
C SER A 45 2.18 -27.01 18.31
N TYR A 46 1.39 -26.93 17.23
CA TYR A 46 -0.06 -26.97 17.31
C TYR A 46 -0.54 -28.37 17.71
N GLU A 47 0.01 -29.41 17.06
CA GLU A 47 -0.33 -30.80 17.36
C GLU A 47 0.03 -31.16 18.80
N PHE A 48 1.20 -30.75 19.28
CA PHE A 48 1.57 -31.02 20.67
C PHE A 48 0.65 -30.30 21.66
N LEU A 49 0.42 -28.99 21.49
CA LEU A 49 -0.30 -28.20 22.49
C LEU A 49 -1.79 -28.55 22.59
N TYR A 50 -2.42 -28.94 21.48
CA TYR A 50 -3.87 -29.13 21.40
C TYR A 50 -4.32 -30.58 21.17
N ARG A 51 -3.45 -31.47 20.69
CA ARG A 51 -3.83 -32.86 20.35
C ARG A 51 -3.08 -33.93 21.14
N ASN A 52 -2.02 -33.57 21.87
CA ASN A 52 -1.30 -34.53 22.69
C ASN A 52 -1.98 -34.71 24.06
N PRO A 53 -2.46 -35.93 24.40
CA PRO A 53 -3.13 -36.18 25.69
C PRO A 53 -2.18 -36.06 26.89
N ASN A 54 -0.87 -36.12 26.67
CA ASN A 54 0.15 -35.94 27.72
C ASN A 54 0.61 -34.49 27.85
N CYS A 55 0.00 -33.56 27.13
CA CYS A 55 0.33 -32.14 27.24
C CYS A 55 -0.03 -31.64 28.66
N PRO A 56 0.91 -31.00 29.39
CA PRO A 56 0.59 -30.36 30.67
C PRO A 56 -0.59 -29.39 30.52
N ASN A 57 -1.40 -29.22 31.57
CA ASN A 57 -2.61 -28.39 31.52
C ASN A 57 -2.28 -26.88 31.50
N TRP A 58 -1.70 -26.42 30.39
CA TRP A 58 -1.23 -25.07 30.20
C TRP A 58 -2.38 -24.06 30.13
N ILE A 59 -3.57 -24.49 29.69
CA ILE A 59 -4.77 -23.64 29.65
C ILE A 59 -5.22 -23.26 31.06
N GLU A 60 -5.21 -24.22 32.00
CA GLU A 60 -5.51 -23.94 33.41
C GLU A 60 -4.47 -22.98 34.01
N HIS A 61 -3.18 -23.16 33.70
CA HIS A 61 -2.15 -22.23 34.13
C HIS A 61 -2.34 -20.80 33.58
N LEU A 62 -2.81 -20.63 32.35
CA LEU A 62 -3.17 -19.31 31.80
C LEU A 62 -4.35 -18.69 32.56
N ALA A 63 -5.39 -19.49 32.83
CA ALA A 63 -6.58 -19.04 33.55
C ALA A 63 -6.26 -18.60 34.98
N ASP A 64 -5.43 -19.37 35.71
CA ASP A 64 -4.95 -19.02 37.06
C ASP A 64 -4.22 -17.68 37.10
N ASN A 65 -3.61 -17.29 35.96
CA ASN A 65 -2.89 -16.03 35.80
C ASN A 65 -3.69 -14.95 35.06
N LYS A 66 -5.03 -15.07 35.06
CA LYS A 66 -5.97 -14.09 34.50
C LYS A 66 -5.76 -13.83 33.00
N VAL A 67 -5.28 -14.83 32.25
CA VAL A 67 -5.24 -14.79 30.79
C VAL A 67 -6.45 -15.55 30.27
N ALA A 68 -7.33 -14.85 29.58
CA ALA A 68 -8.56 -15.43 29.06
C ALA A 68 -8.27 -16.35 27.87
N HIS A 69 -8.92 -17.52 27.82
CA HIS A 69 -8.70 -18.48 26.73
C HIS A 69 -9.15 -17.94 25.36
N ASP A 70 -10.21 -17.14 25.34
CA ASP A 70 -10.73 -16.48 24.13
C ASP A 70 -9.85 -15.33 23.62
N ALA A 71 -8.84 -14.89 24.40
CA ALA A 71 -7.83 -13.96 23.92
C ALA A 71 -6.86 -14.60 22.90
N LEU A 72 -6.77 -15.94 22.84
CA LEU A 72 -5.85 -16.66 21.96
C LEU A 72 -6.37 -16.71 20.51
N ILE A 73 -5.62 -16.10 19.60
CA ILE A 73 -5.87 -16.11 18.16
C ILE A 73 -4.78 -16.97 17.50
N ASN A 74 -5.11 -18.23 17.25
CA ASN A 74 -4.15 -19.21 16.73
C ASN A 74 -4.11 -19.17 15.19
N ARG A 75 -2.91 -19.12 14.62
CA ARG A 75 -2.68 -19.29 13.18
C ARG A 75 -1.52 -20.25 12.93
N SER A 76 -1.73 -21.25 12.10
CA SER A 76 -0.65 -22.16 11.67
C SER A 76 0.03 -21.57 10.44
N ILE A 77 1.34 -21.31 10.53
CA ILE A 77 2.17 -20.83 9.42
C ILE A 77 3.44 -21.67 9.42
N GLU A 78 3.58 -22.55 8.45
CA GLU A 78 4.79 -23.35 8.30
C GLU A 78 5.88 -22.50 7.65
N LEU A 79 6.78 -22.00 8.49
CA LEU A 79 7.91 -21.17 8.07
C LEU A 79 8.98 -22.06 7.43
N SER A 80 8.88 -22.22 6.11
CA SER A 80 9.95 -22.79 5.28
C SER A 80 10.88 -21.68 4.75
N PHE A 81 12.01 -22.06 4.16
CA PHE A 81 12.89 -21.12 3.44
C PHE A 81 12.30 -20.67 2.08
N SER A 82 11.02 -20.94 1.79
CA SER A 82 10.35 -20.44 0.58
C SER A 82 9.88 -19.00 0.74
N ASP A 83 9.94 -18.24 -0.36
CA ASP A 83 9.50 -16.84 -0.40
C ASP A 83 8.00 -16.69 -0.06
N ASP A 84 7.15 -17.65 -0.47
CA ASP A 84 5.71 -17.61 -0.22
C ASP A 84 5.36 -17.74 1.26
N SER A 85 6.02 -18.64 2.00
CA SER A 85 5.78 -18.78 3.44
C SER A 85 6.23 -17.54 4.22
N ILE A 86 7.32 -16.90 3.80
CA ILE A 86 7.81 -15.66 4.41
C ILE A 86 6.84 -14.52 4.11
N LYS A 87 6.32 -14.43 2.88
CA LYS A 87 5.33 -13.42 2.49
C LYS A 87 4.05 -13.54 3.32
N ILE A 88 3.46 -14.73 3.44
CA ILE A 88 2.26 -14.97 4.24
C ILE A 88 2.48 -14.57 5.70
N PHE A 89 3.67 -14.88 6.24
CA PHE A 89 4.05 -14.47 7.58
C PHE A 89 4.09 -12.94 7.72
N ILE A 90 4.80 -12.25 6.82
CA ILE A 90 4.92 -10.78 6.86
C ILE A 90 3.55 -10.12 6.75
N GLU A 91 2.72 -10.52 5.78
CA GLU A 91 1.36 -9.98 5.59
C GLU A 91 0.50 -10.16 6.85
N TYR A 92 0.66 -11.28 7.56
CA TYR A 92 -0.07 -11.51 8.80
C TYR A 92 0.40 -10.59 9.94
N ILE A 93 1.70 -10.41 10.11
CA ILE A 93 2.23 -9.49 11.12
C ILE A 93 1.84 -8.05 10.78
N GLU A 94 1.91 -7.66 9.50
CA GLU A 94 1.45 -6.35 9.02
C GLU A 94 -0.03 -6.12 9.32
N MET A 95 -0.89 -7.11 9.08
CA MET A 95 -2.32 -7.03 9.45
C MET A 95 -2.52 -6.81 10.96
N ILE A 96 -1.71 -7.47 11.81
CA ILE A 96 -1.78 -7.29 13.26
C ILE A 96 -1.35 -5.87 13.66
N ALA A 97 -0.28 -5.37 13.03
CA ALA A 97 0.33 -4.07 13.32
C ALA A 97 -0.47 -2.88 12.78
N SER A 98 -1.02 -2.99 11.56
CA SER A 98 -1.78 -1.94 10.85
C SER A 98 -3.13 -1.61 11.46
N ASN A 99 -3.72 -2.53 12.23
CA ASN A 99 -4.95 -2.30 13.01
C ASN A 99 -4.73 -1.41 14.26
N ASN A 100 -3.74 -0.51 14.23
CA ASN A 100 -3.40 0.41 15.34
C ASN A 100 -3.36 1.86 14.83
N THR A 101 -4.43 2.62 15.09
CA THR A 101 -4.42 4.08 14.98
C THR A 101 -4.00 4.67 16.34
N GLY A 102 -2.70 4.78 16.62
CA GLY A 102 -2.16 5.34 17.87
C GLY A 102 -0.82 4.73 18.33
N GLU A 103 -0.36 5.07 19.55
CA GLU A 103 0.77 4.38 20.18
C GLU A 103 0.47 2.88 20.29
N SER A 104 1.22 2.05 19.56
CA SER A 104 0.94 0.62 19.48
C SER A 104 1.19 -0.06 20.84
N LYS A 105 0.11 -0.47 21.51
CA LYS A 105 0.16 -1.35 22.70
C LYS A 105 0.41 -2.79 22.27
N LEU A 106 1.45 -3.01 21.47
CA LEU A 106 1.79 -4.29 20.85
C LEU A 106 3.10 -4.82 21.42
N ILE A 107 3.02 -5.98 22.07
CA ILE A 107 4.17 -6.71 22.59
C ILE A 107 4.55 -7.82 21.60
N VAL A 108 5.84 -7.99 21.37
CA VAL A 108 6.41 -9.14 20.67
C VAL A 108 7.24 -9.94 21.66
N ASP A 109 6.86 -11.21 21.90
CA ASP A 109 7.67 -12.15 22.67
C ASP A 109 8.56 -12.98 21.73
N LEU A 110 9.86 -12.96 21.99
CA LEU A 110 10.89 -13.69 21.24
C LEU A 110 11.38 -14.94 21.99
N THR A 111 10.66 -15.38 23.03
CA THR A 111 11.03 -16.54 23.86
C THR A 111 10.80 -17.85 23.10
N ASN A 112 9.71 -17.95 22.35
CA ASN A 112 9.30 -19.16 21.63
C ASN A 112 9.77 -19.21 20.18
N GLY A 113 9.62 -20.38 19.56
CA GLY A 113 10.05 -20.65 18.19
C GLY A 113 11.51 -21.09 18.07
N THR A 114 11.88 -21.53 16.88
CA THR A 114 13.27 -21.86 16.52
C THR A 114 14.11 -20.59 16.33
N SER A 115 15.44 -20.71 16.35
CA SER A 115 16.32 -19.56 16.12
C SER A 115 16.02 -18.80 14.81
N PRO A 116 15.77 -19.48 13.67
CA PRO A 116 15.33 -18.78 12.44
C PRO A 116 14.01 -18.01 12.60
N GLN A 117 13.01 -18.59 13.27
CA GLN A 117 11.71 -17.96 13.48
C GLN A 117 11.83 -16.71 14.36
N LYS A 118 12.61 -16.81 15.44
CA LYS A 118 12.92 -15.68 16.33
C LYS A 118 13.62 -14.55 15.58
N ASN A 119 14.60 -14.89 14.75
CA ASN A 119 15.32 -13.92 13.93
C ASN A 119 14.37 -13.22 12.95
N LEU A 120 13.52 -13.98 12.24
CA LEU A 120 12.54 -13.41 11.30
C LEU A 120 11.57 -12.48 12.02
N LEU A 121 10.98 -12.89 13.14
CA LEU A 121 10.06 -12.06 13.91
C LEU A 121 10.76 -10.80 14.47
N SER A 122 12.00 -10.92 14.94
CA SER A 122 12.79 -9.77 15.38
C SER A 122 13.06 -8.77 14.24
N VAL A 123 13.33 -9.25 13.03
CA VAL A 123 13.56 -8.40 11.84
C VAL A 123 12.26 -7.72 11.42
N VAL A 124 11.16 -8.47 11.35
CA VAL A 124 9.84 -7.91 10.97
C VAL A 124 9.38 -6.90 12.01
N ALA A 125 9.55 -7.19 13.30
CA ALA A 125 9.23 -6.25 14.39
C ALA A 125 10.07 -4.96 14.32
N TYR A 126 11.32 -5.04 13.86
CA TYR A 126 12.13 -3.85 13.59
C TYR A 126 11.62 -3.07 12.37
N ILE A 127 11.30 -3.74 11.26
CA ILE A 127 10.79 -3.09 10.04
C ILE A 127 9.46 -2.36 10.31
N LEU A 128 8.60 -2.95 11.15
CA LEU A 128 7.30 -2.41 11.53
C LEU A 128 7.35 -1.44 12.72
N ASP A 129 8.55 -1.07 13.18
CA ASP A 129 8.76 -0.16 14.31
C ASP A 129 8.02 -0.58 15.60
N ILE A 130 7.99 -1.88 15.88
CA ILE A 130 7.42 -2.40 17.12
C ILE A 130 8.43 -2.18 18.25
N LYS A 131 8.07 -1.26 19.15
CA LYS A 131 8.89 -0.82 20.29
C LYS A 131 9.07 -1.92 21.35
N TYR A 132 7.97 -2.57 21.74
CA TYR A 132 7.94 -3.46 22.91
C TYR A 132 8.26 -4.91 22.54
N LYS A 133 9.55 -5.22 22.47
CA LYS A 133 10.07 -6.57 22.20
C LYS A 133 10.71 -7.12 23.47
N PHE A 134 10.37 -8.34 23.86
CA PHE A 134 10.88 -8.97 25.08
C PHE A 134 11.24 -10.44 24.84
N ALA A 135 12.05 -10.98 25.74
CA ALA A 135 12.33 -12.41 25.82
C ALA A 135 12.64 -12.81 27.26
N ILE A 136 12.40 -14.07 27.59
CA ILE A 136 12.88 -14.65 28.85
C ILE A 136 14.39 -14.94 28.73
N ASP A 137 15.19 -14.27 29.56
CA ASP A 137 16.60 -14.56 29.78
C ASP A 137 16.74 -15.89 30.55
N VAL A 138 17.03 -16.96 29.81
CA VAL A 138 17.16 -18.31 30.34
C VAL A 138 18.30 -18.43 31.35
N ILE A 139 19.35 -17.62 31.25
CA ILE A 139 20.47 -17.64 32.20
C ILE A 139 20.00 -17.09 33.54
N LYS A 140 19.33 -15.93 33.54
CA LYS A 140 18.74 -15.35 34.76
C LYS A 140 17.67 -16.26 35.36
N LEU A 141 16.84 -16.86 34.52
CA LEU A 141 15.79 -17.76 34.97
C LEU A 141 16.36 -19.01 35.65
N ASN A 142 17.36 -19.65 35.02
CA ASN A 142 17.97 -20.88 35.54
C ASN A 142 18.66 -20.70 36.89
N GLN A 143 19.21 -19.51 37.18
CA GLN A 143 19.77 -19.19 38.49
C GLN A 143 18.72 -19.29 39.62
N ARG A 144 17.44 -19.13 39.31
CA ARG A 144 16.33 -19.20 40.27
C ARG A 144 15.67 -20.57 40.33
N ILE A 145 15.37 -21.16 39.18
CA ILE A 145 14.54 -22.39 39.10
C ILE A 145 15.36 -23.69 39.09
N LYS A 146 16.70 -23.60 39.08
CA LYS A 146 17.62 -24.77 39.07
C LYS A 146 17.32 -25.78 37.94
N GLY A 147 16.88 -25.30 36.78
CA GLY A 147 16.67 -26.11 35.58
C GLY A 147 15.42 -26.98 35.56
N LYS A 148 14.45 -26.76 36.45
CA LYS A 148 13.15 -27.46 36.38
C LYS A 148 12.28 -26.92 35.25
N LEU A 149 11.74 -27.83 34.43
CA LEU A 149 10.71 -27.52 33.43
C LEU A 149 9.34 -27.60 34.11
N GLU A 150 8.90 -26.48 34.68
CA GLU A 150 7.61 -26.36 35.37
C GLU A 150 6.93 -25.02 35.06
N PHE A 151 5.70 -24.85 35.51
CA PHE A 151 5.02 -23.56 35.51
C PHE A 151 5.62 -22.68 36.61
N ILE A 152 6.08 -21.49 36.23
CA ILE A 152 6.93 -20.65 37.09
C ILE A 152 6.10 -19.50 37.66
N PRO A 153 6.27 -19.12 38.94
CA PRO A 153 5.62 -17.94 39.49
C PRO A 153 5.91 -16.66 38.69
N VAL A 154 4.89 -15.84 38.49
CA VAL A 154 4.98 -14.58 37.71
C VAL A 154 6.11 -13.67 38.18
N ALA A 155 6.31 -13.58 39.49
CA ALA A 155 7.37 -12.75 40.09
C ALA A 155 8.76 -13.15 39.59
N ASP A 156 9.04 -14.45 39.48
CA ASP A 156 10.33 -14.95 38.99
C ASP A 156 10.46 -14.76 37.48
N LEU A 157 9.38 -14.98 36.73
CA LEU A 157 9.34 -14.73 35.29
C LEU A 157 9.62 -13.26 34.96
N LEU A 158 8.98 -12.31 35.65
CA LEU A 158 9.17 -10.87 35.43
C LEU A 158 10.61 -10.44 35.61
N THR A 159 11.33 -11.01 36.59
CA THR A 159 12.75 -10.68 36.80
C THR A 159 13.66 -11.16 35.68
N SER A 160 13.21 -12.16 34.92
CA SER A 160 13.93 -12.75 33.79
C SER A 160 13.40 -12.27 32.44
N TYR A 161 12.28 -11.54 32.39
CA TYR A 161 11.67 -11.05 31.17
C TYR A 161 12.27 -9.69 30.77
N VAL A 162 13.28 -9.76 29.91
CA VAL A 162 14.11 -8.63 29.56
C VAL A 162 13.69 -8.03 28.21
N PRO A 163 13.77 -6.70 28.05
CA PRO A 163 13.57 -6.09 26.74
C PRO A 163 14.67 -6.54 25.78
N ALA A 164 14.29 -6.83 24.54
CA ALA A 164 15.25 -7.00 23.47
C ALA A 164 16.01 -5.69 23.22
N PRO A 165 17.26 -5.74 22.71
CA PRO A 165 17.98 -4.53 22.35
C PRO A 165 17.15 -3.62 21.46
N ASP A 166 17.25 -2.31 21.69
CA ASP A 166 16.59 -1.33 20.84
C ASP A 166 17.22 -1.34 19.44
N THR A 167 16.56 -2.06 18.53
CA THR A 167 16.99 -2.22 17.14
C THR A 167 16.89 -0.93 16.35
N THR A 168 16.13 0.09 16.79
CA THR A 168 16.09 1.40 16.09
C THR A 168 17.46 2.07 16.09
N ARG A 169 18.27 1.80 17.14
CA ARG A 169 19.65 2.27 17.23
C ARG A 169 20.60 1.58 16.24
N LEU A 170 20.19 0.51 15.56
CA LEU A 170 21.02 -0.10 14.52
C LEU A 170 21.22 0.87 13.36
N ASP A 171 20.23 1.69 13.02
CA ASP A 171 20.35 2.74 12.00
C ASP A 171 21.38 3.80 12.40
N ASP A 172 21.52 4.07 13.71
CA ASP A 172 22.51 5.00 14.25
C ASP A 172 23.92 4.40 14.40
N ILE A 173 24.06 3.07 14.48
CA ILE A 173 25.34 2.39 14.81
C ILE A 173 25.97 1.71 13.58
N ALA A 174 25.18 1.01 12.76
CA ALA A 174 25.65 0.31 11.57
C ALA A 174 25.81 1.30 10.40
N TYR A 175 26.92 2.04 10.43
CA TYR A 175 27.11 3.30 9.71
C TYR A 175 27.59 3.16 8.25
N LEU A 176 26.77 2.49 7.46
CA LEU A 176 26.37 2.75 6.07
C LEU A 176 24.91 2.34 6.13
N GLY A 177 23.92 3.08 5.60
CA GLY A 177 22.53 2.64 5.65
C GLY A 177 22.36 1.27 4.96
N LEU A 178 22.72 0.17 5.61
CA LEU A 178 22.89 -1.16 5.00
C LEU A 178 21.51 -1.72 4.71
N ALA A 179 20.54 -1.40 5.57
CA ALA A 179 19.12 -1.60 5.30
C ALA A 179 18.66 -0.75 4.10
N GLU A 180 19.03 0.53 4.02
CA GLU A 180 18.68 1.41 2.89
C GLU A 180 19.36 0.97 1.57
N VAL A 181 20.63 0.63 1.58
CA VAL A 181 21.39 0.04 0.47
C VAL A 181 20.81 -1.31 0.09
N ALA A 182 20.42 -2.16 1.04
CA ALA A 182 19.75 -3.43 0.75
C ALA A 182 18.38 -3.21 0.10
N ARG A 183 17.59 -2.23 0.58
CA ARG A 183 16.33 -1.82 -0.05
C ARG A 183 16.58 -1.33 -1.48
N TYR A 184 17.55 -0.43 -1.68
CA TYR A 184 17.90 0.05 -3.01
C TYR A 184 18.48 -1.03 -3.92
N LYS A 185 19.24 -2.01 -3.41
CA LYS A 185 19.77 -3.12 -4.23
C LYS A 185 18.65 -3.87 -4.96
N ARG A 186 17.52 -4.14 -4.30
CA ARG A 186 16.37 -4.80 -4.94
C ARG A 186 15.75 -3.91 -6.02
N ILE A 187 15.58 -2.62 -5.73
CA ILE A 187 15.06 -1.64 -6.70
C ILE A 187 16.00 -1.54 -7.89
N ILE A 188 17.30 -1.38 -7.66
CA ILE A 188 18.34 -1.28 -8.68
C ILE A 188 18.37 -2.55 -9.53
N GLU A 189 18.27 -3.73 -8.94
CA GLU A 189 18.21 -4.98 -9.70
C GLU A 189 16.99 -5.01 -10.62
N LEU A 190 15.80 -4.66 -10.11
CA LEU A 190 14.59 -4.55 -10.93
C LEU A 190 14.78 -3.55 -12.08
N GLN A 191 15.32 -2.36 -11.81
CA GLN A 191 15.58 -1.35 -12.84
C GLN A 191 16.65 -1.80 -13.84
N THR A 192 17.66 -2.55 -13.38
CA THR A 192 18.72 -3.11 -14.25
C THR A 192 18.11 -4.13 -15.20
N GLN A 193 17.21 -4.99 -14.73
CA GLN A 193 16.48 -5.92 -15.60
C GLN A 193 15.61 -5.18 -16.62
N ARG A 194 14.92 -4.10 -16.22
CA ARG A 194 14.16 -3.24 -17.15
C ARG A 194 15.06 -2.58 -18.20
N PHE A 195 16.20 -2.03 -17.78
CA PHE A 195 17.21 -1.46 -18.68
C PHE A 195 17.74 -2.51 -19.68
N LYS A 196 18.08 -3.71 -19.20
CA LYS A 196 18.51 -4.83 -20.04
C LYS A 196 17.46 -5.26 -21.05
N ASN A 197 16.18 -5.23 -20.67
CA ASN A 197 15.07 -5.59 -21.57
C ASN A 197 14.91 -4.62 -22.75
N ILE A 198 15.46 -3.41 -22.69
CA ILE A 198 15.47 -2.49 -23.82
C ILE A 198 16.31 -3.05 -24.97
N ASP A 199 17.54 -3.48 -24.67
CA ASP A 199 18.42 -4.20 -25.58
C ASP A 199 19.45 -5.03 -24.81
N SER A 200 19.22 -6.35 -24.76
CA SER A 200 20.07 -7.27 -24.00
C SER A 200 21.50 -7.38 -24.53
N ASN A 201 21.76 -6.99 -25.78
CA ASN A 201 23.07 -7.13 -26.42
C ASN A 201 23.91 -5.86 -26.27
N ALA A 202 23.27 -4.70 -26.13
CA ALA A 202 23.94 -3.41 -26.03
C ALA A 202 23.95 -2.80 -24.62
N ALA A 203 23.08 -3.29 -23.71
CA ALA A 203 23.01 -2.79 -22.34
C ALA A 203 24.23 -3.21 -21.51
N ASP A 204 24.99 -2.25 -20.98
CA ASP A 204 26.01 -2.49 -19.97
C ASP A 204 25.35 -2.61 -18.57
N GLU A 205 24.80 -3.79 -18.28
CA GLU A 205 24.10 -4.07 -17.02
C GLU A 205 25.00 -3.91 -15.79
N TYR A 206 26.30 -4.19 -15.92
CA TYR A 206 27.26 -4.08 -14.83
C TYR A 206 27.53 -2.63 -14.49
N PHE A 207 27.84 -1.80 -15.49
CA PHE A 207 27.99 -0.36 -15.29
C PHE A 207 26.72 0.25 -14.70
N PHE A 208 25.56 -0.02 -15.31
CA PHE A 208 24.29 0.57 -14.87
C PHE A 208 23.96 0.23 -13.41
N ARG A 209 24.04 -1.06 -13.04
CA ARG A 209 23.77 -1.54 -11.68
C ARG A 209 24.79 -1.00 -10.67
N ASP A 210 26.07 -1.18 -10.96
CA ASP A 210 27.13 -0.91 -9.99
C ASP A 210 27.29 0.61 -9.78
N ASN A 211 27.07 1.42 -10.82
CA ASN A 211 27.08 2.88 -10.73
C ASN A 211 25.87 3.43 -9.94
N LEU A 212 24.68 2.84 -10.09
CA LEU A 212 23.53 3.18 -9.24
C LEU A 212 23.81 2.83 -7.77
N ILE A 213 24.35 1.64 -7.49
CA ILE A 213 24.73 1.24 -6.11
C ILE A 213 25.76 2.22 -5.54
N HIS A 214 26.78 2.54 -6.33
CA HIS A 214 27.84 3.46 -5.93
C HIS A 214 27.27 4.86 -5.63
N SER A 215 26.35 5.35 -6.45
CA SER A 215 25.67 6.63 -6.23
C SER A 215 24.95 6.69 -4.89
N ILE A 216 24.21 5.63 -4.52
CA ILE A 216 23.52 5.53 -3.22
C ILE A 216 24.53 5.52 -2.08
N GLN A 217 25.60 4.73 -2.20
CA GLN A 217 26.67 4.68 -1.19
C GLN A 217 27.33 6.04 -1.00
N LEU A 218 27.59 6.78 -2.07
CA LEU A 218 28.09 8.14 -2.01
C LEU A 218 27.10 9.07 -1.32
N LYS A 219 25.81 9.05 -1.67
CA LYS A 219 24.80 9.88 -0.99
C LYS A 219 24.80 9.63 0.51
N LEU A 220 24.81 8.37 0.95
CA LEU A 220 24.86 7.99 2.37
C LEU A 220 26.18 8.39 3.04
N GLN A 221 27.29 8.31 2.30
CA GLN A 221 28.57 8.84 2.76
C GLN A 221 28.52 10.36 2.95
N GLY A 222 27.81 11.07 2.06
CA GLY A 222 27.51 12.50 2.17
C GLY A 222 26.68 12.82 3.41
N ASP A 223 25.65 12.02 3.70
CA ASP A 223 24.83 12.13 4.92
C ASP A 223 25.67 12.04 6.19
N LYS A 224 26.58 11.07 6.24
CA LYS A 224 27.48 10.85 7.37
C LYS A 224 28.50 11.97 7.53
N LYS A 225 29.25 12.25 6.46
CA LYS A 225 30.37 13.20 6.50
C LYS A 225 29.89 14.65 6.50
N ARG A 226 28.61 14.88 6.22
CA ARG A 226 28.03 16.20 5.93
C ARG A 226 28.91 16.91 4.90
N ASP A 227 29.12 16.26 3.76
CA ASP A 227 30.01 16.76 2.70
C ASP A 227 29.23 17.00 1.40
N ASN A 228 29.08 18.27 1.05
CA ASN A 228 28.42 18.70 -0.18
C ASN A 228 29.10 18.18 -1.44
N THR A 229 30.43 18.01 -1.43
CA THR A 229 31.15 17.46 -2.58
C THR A 229 30.69 16.04 -2.85
N VAL A 230 30.52 15.24 -1.79
CA VAL A 230 30.08 13.85 -1.90
C VAL A 230 28.64 13.75 -2.41
N TYR A 231 27.73 14.62 -1.95
CA TYR A 231 26.38 14.70 -2.53
C TYR A 231 26.39 15.01 -4.02
N ARG A 232 27.24 15.94 -4.46
CA ARG A 232 27.35 16.31 -5.88
C ARG A 232 27.90 15.17 -6.74
N ILE A 233 28.86 14.41 -6.22
CA ILE A 233 29.38 13.22 -6.89
C ILE A 233 28.27 12.16 -6.99
N ALA A 234 27.49 11.96 -5.93
CA ALA A 234 26.35 11.04 -5.94
C ALA A 234 25.33 11.39 -7.04
N VAL A 235 24.91 12.66 -7.14
CA VAL A 235 23.96 13.11 -8.18
C VAL A 235 24.56 13.01 -9.58
N SER A 236 25.85 13.30 -9.73
CA SER A 236 26.55 13.16 -11.01
C SER A 236 26.64 11.70 -11.46
N SER A 237 26.91 10.79 -10.52
CA SER A 237 26.94 9.34 -10.78
C SER A 237 25.54 8.82 -11.16
N LEU A 238 24.46 9.23 -10.48
CA LEU A 238 23.09 8.89 -10.88
C LEU A 238 22.77 9.37 -12.31
N SER A 239 23.19 10.61 -12.62
CA SER A 239 22.97 11.19 -13.93
C SER A 239 23.69 10.42 -15.04
N ALA A 240 24.82 9.79 -14.75
CA ALA A 240 25.52 8.94 -15.71
C ALA A 240 24.72 7.67 -16.04
N SER A 241 24.06 7.05 -15.05
CA SER A 241 23.15 5.91 -15.31
C SER A 241 21.93 6.34 -16.12
N ILE A 242 21.34 7.51 -15.81
CA ILE A 242 20.25 8.07 -16.63
C ILE A 242 20.73 8.32 -18.07
N GLU A 243 21.92 8.88 -18.23
CA GLU A 243 22.48 9.15 -19.56
C GLU A 243 22.75 7.87 -20.36
N GLU A 244 23.17 6.79 -19.69
CA GLU A 244 23.33 5.48 -20.29
C GLU A 244 21.99 4.91 -20.78
N LEU A 245 20.93 4.99 -19.96
CA LEU A 245 19.57 4.61 -20.36
C LEU A 245 19.12 5.33 -21.63
N ILE A 246 19.23 6.66 -21.66
CA ILE A 246 18.81 7.45 -22.82
C ILE A 246 19.67 7.13 -24.04
N THR A 247 20.97 6.92 -23.86
CA THR A 247 21.90 6.56 -24.95
C THR A 247 21.53 5.19 -25.54
N LEU A 248 21.24 4.20 -24.70
CA LEU A 248 20.78 2.89 -25.12
C LEU A 248 19.52 2.98 -25.98
N MET A 249 18.53 3.79 -25.56
CA MET A 249 17.29 3.98 -26.31
C MET A 249 17.52 4.65 -27.67
N ILE A 250 18.34 5.70 -27.72
CA ILE A 250 18.66 6.39 -28.98
C ILE A 250 19.32 5.42 -29.96
N SER A 251 20.29 4.63 -29.49
CA SER A 251 20.99 3.63 -30.30
C SER A 251 20.05 2.52 -30.76
N LYS A 252 19.25 1.97 -29.83
CA LYS A 252 18.30 0.89 -30.11
C LYS A 252 17.32 1.25 -31.21
N TYR A 253 16.76 2.44 -31.14
CA TYR A 253 15.71 2.90 -32.06
C TYR A 253 16.24 3.73 -33.23
N GLN A 254 17.56 3.85 -33.37
CA GLN A 254 18.22 4.60 -34.44
C GLN A 254 17.66 6.01 -34.58
N LEU A 255 17.47 6.71 -33.45
CA LEU A 255 16.82 8.03 -33.41
C LEU A 255 17.72 9.16 -33.93
N TYR A 256 18.94 8.85 -34.31
CA TYR A 256 19.94 9.82 -34.75
C TYR A 256 20.78 9.25 -35.89
N SER A 257 21.07 10.09 -36.90
CA SER A 257 21.67 9.65 -38.17
C SER A 257 23.08 9.08 -38.05
N ASN A 258 23.83 9.45 -37.00
CA ASN A 258 25.16 8.93 -36.70
C ASN A 258 25.27 8.56 -35.21
N PRO A 259 25.39 7.27 -34.85
CA PRO A 259 25.49 6.82 -33.46
C PRO A 259 26.66 7.46 -32.69
N ASP A 260 27.80 7.69 -33.36
CA ASP A 260 29.01 8.25 -32.72
C ASP A 260 28.86 9.73 -32.31
N ASP A 261 27.91 10.45 -32.90
CA ASP A 261 27.63 11.83 -32.53
C ASP A 261 26.67 11.94 -31.32
N VAL A 262 25.98 10.85 -30.96
CA VAL A 262 25.14 10.78 -29.77
C VAL A 262 26.00 10.81 -28.50
N TYR A 263 27.12 10.08 -28.48
CA TYR A 263 28.03 10.03 -27.34
C TYR A 263 28.69 11.38 -27.01
N LYS A 264 28.77 12.30 -27.98
CA LYS A 264 29.33 13.66 -27.79
C LYS A 264 28.31 14.67 -27.28
N LYS A 265 27.02 14.31 -27.24
CA LYS A 265 25.94 15.19 -26.77
C LYS A 265 25.77 15.11 -25.27
N THR A 266 25.37 16.23 -24.66
CA THR A 266 24.98 16.24 -23.24
C THR A 266 23.65 15.49 -23.05
N LEU A 267 23.39 14.98 -21.85
CA LEU A 267 22.09 14.37 -21.48
C LEU A 267 20.88 15.16 -21.98
N GLY A 268 20.86 16.49 -21.82
CA GLY A 268 19.73 17.30 -22.28
C GLY A 268 19.49 17.17 -23.79
N LYS A 269 20.55 17.11 -24.59
CA LYS A 269 20.48 16.98 -26.05
C LYS A 269 20.05 15.56 -26.44
N LYS A 270 20.43 14.57 -25.65
CA LYS A 270 19.98 13.18 -25.82
C LYS A 270 18.49 13.06 -25.50
N ILE A 271 18.03 13.67 -24.40
CA ILE A 271 16.61 13.73 -24.04
C ILE A 271 15.79 14.45 -25.12
N GLU A 272 16.24 15.62 -25.61
CA GLU A 272 15.60 16.36 -26.70
C GLU A 272 15.38 15.47 -27.96
N VAL A 273 16.35 14.61 -28.31
CA VAL A 273 16.23 13.67 -29.44
C VAL A 273 15.10 12.66 -29.20
N VAL A 274 15.04 12.06 -28.00
CA VAL A 274 13.97 11.12 -27.65
C VAL A 274 12.62 11.82 -27.62
N GLU A 275 12.55 13.02 -27.05
CA GLU A 275 11.31 13.81 -26.99
C GLU A 275 10.74 14.12 -28.36
N GLN A 276 11.58 14.55 -29.30
CA GLN A 276 11.16 14.85 -30.67
C GLN A 276 10.55 13.61 -31.34
N LYS A 277 11.13 12.44 -31.10
CA LYS A 277 10.58 11.19 -31.64
C LYS A 277 9.25 10.84 -31.00
N VAL A 278 9.15 10.89 -29.68
CA VAL A 278 7.91 10.60 -28.94
C VAL A 278 6.77 11.53 -29.37
N LYS A 279 7.03 12.83 -29.55
CA LYS A 279 6.05 13.80 -30.07
C LYS A 279 5.49 13.42 -31.44
N GLN A 280 6.27 12.74 -32.28
CA GLN A 280 5.83 12.31 -33.61
C GLN A 280 5.06 10.99 -33.58
N GLU A 281 5.29 10.14 -32.58
CA GLU A 281 4.76 8.76 -32.52
C GLU A 281 3.64 8.57 -31.49
N THR A 282 3.36 9.57 -30.66
CA THR A 282 2.33 9.50 -29.61
C THR A 282 0.92 9.83 -30.09
N SER A 283 -0.08 9.34 -29.37
CA SER A 283 -1.49 9.70 -29.56
C SER A 283 -1.79 11.13 -29.08
N SER A 284 -2.89 11.72 -29.54
CA SER A 284 -3.41 13.02 -29.07
C SER A 284 -3.59 13.11 -27.55
N ASP A 285 -3.79 11.97 -26.90
CA ASP A 285 -4.14 11.89 -25.48
C ASP A 285 -2.90 11.72 -24.58
N PHE A 286 -1.70 11.65 -25.16
CA PHE A 286 -0.46 11.62 -24.39
C PHE A 286 -0.16 13.02 -23.85
N ASP A 287 0.06 13.15 -22.55
CA ASP A 287 0.36 14.44 -21.91
C ASP A 287 1.81 14.87 -22.21
N ILE A 288 1.99 15.51 -23.37
CA ILE A 288 3.27 16.07 -23.80
C ILE A 288 3.77 17.13 -22.82
N THR A 289 2.87 17.89 -22.18
CA THR A 289 3.26 18.97 -21.25
C THR A 289 3.87 18.37 -19.98
N PHE A 290 3.27 17.31 -19.44
CA PHE A 290 3.86 16.58 -18.32
C PHE A 290 5.22 15.99 -18.70
N PHE A 291 5.31 15.35 -19.87
CA PHE A 291 6.55 14.72 -20.33
C PHE A 291 7.71 15.71 -20.43
N GLU A 292 7.51 16.86 -21.08
CA GLU A 292 8.51 17.94 -21.17
C GLU A 292 8.93 18.45 -19.78
N LYS A 293 7.95 18.77 -18.92
CA LYS A 293 8.23 19.27 -17.57
C LYS A 293 8.97 18.26 -16.70
N PHE A 294 8.65 16.98 -16.84
CA PHE A 294 9.32 15.92 -16.12
C PHE A 294 10.80 15.81 -16.50
N ASN A 295 11.08 15.88 -17.81
CA ASN A 295 12.44 15.87 -18.34
C ASN A 295 13.23 17.12 -17.93
N ASP A 296 12.63 18.31 -18.04
CA ASP A 296 13.21 19.57 -17.59
C ASP A 296 13.57 19.54 -16.11
N PHE A 297 12.71 18.95 -15.29
CA PHE A 297 12.94 18.84 -13.85
C PHE A 297 14.14 17.94 -13.52
N ILE A 298 14.30 16.81 -14.22
CA ILE A 298 15.45 15.92 -14.05
C ILE A 298 16.75 16.61 -14.46
N LEU A 299 16.73 17.34 -15.58
CA LEU A 299 17.85 18.16 -16.02
C LEU A 299 18.17 19.28 -15.03
N TYR A 300 17.14 19.90 -14.44
CA TYR A 300 17.30 20.91 -13.39
C TYR A 300 17.96 20.33 -12.14
N LEU A 301 17.52 19.16 -11.65
CA LEU A 301 18.13 18.50 -10.49
C LEU A 301 19.63 18.21 -10.71
N ARG A 302 19.98 17.68 -11.90
CA ARG A 302 21.37 17.50 -12.30
C ARG A 302 22.16 18.81 -12.32
N ASN A 303 21.67 19.82 -13.04
CA ASN A 303 22.42 21.05 -13.26
C ASN A 303 22.52 21.93 -12.01
N SER A 304 21.51 21.88 -11.13
CA SER A 304 21.45 22.66 -9.90
C SER A 304 22.40 22.16 -8.81
N THR A 305 22.96 20.95 -8.97
CA THR A 305 23.92 20.31 -8.06
C THR A 305 25.36 20.39 -8.61
N THR A 306 25.57 20.47 -9.94
CA THR A 306 26.91 20.55 -10.53
C THR A 306 27.61 21.91 -10.39
N HIS A 307 26.92 23.01 -10.05
CA HIS A 307 27.49 24.38 -10.16
C HIS A 307 27.39 25.31 -8.93
N LYS A 308 27.45 24.81 -7.67
CA LYS A 308 27.41 25.69 -6.48
C LYS A 308 28.58 25.51 -5.50
N GLY A 309 28.89 26.61 -4.80
CA GLY A 309 30.11 26.83 -4.00
C GLY A 309 30.24 25.97 -2.73
N LYS A 310 31.41 26.09 -2.08
CA LYS A 310 31.91 25.26 -0.95
C LYS A 310 31.07 25.30 0.35
N LEU A 311 29.97 26.04 0.40
CA LEU A 311 29.19 26.24 1.62
C LEU A 311 28.16 25.12 1.82
N LEU A 312 28.21 24.50 3.00
CA LEU A 312 27.27 23.51 3.49
C LEU A 312 25.88 24.14 3.63
N THR A 313 24.89 23.60 2.91
CA THR A 313 23.48 24.00 3.05
C THR A 313 22.62 22.74 3.02
N ASP A 314 21.57 22.68 3.85
CA ASP A 314 20.61 21.57 3.88
C ASP A 314 19.94 21.33 2.51
N ILE A 315 19.99 22.34 1.65
CA ILE A 315 19.51 22.32 0.27
C ILE A 315 20.24 21.26 -0.57
N GLU A 316 21.56 21.11 -0.45
CA GLU A 316 22.30 20.14 -1.28
C GLU A 316 22.04 18.70 -0.84
N LYS A 317 21.88 18.46 0.47
CA LYS A 317 21.40 17.18 1.00
C LYS A 317 20.01 16.85 0.45
N PHE A 318 19.08 17.80 0.52
CA PHE A 318 17.71 17.62 0.01
C PHE A 318 17.70 17.33 -1.49
N LYS A 319 18.48 18.06 -2.29
CA LYS A 319 18.60 17.80 -3.73
C LYS A 319 19.19 16.42 -4.04
N ALA A 320 20.17 15.96 -3.28
CA ALA A 320 20.73 14.62 -3.46
C ALA A 320 19.69 13.53 -3.15
N ASP A 321 18.93 13.69 -2.06
CA ASP A 321 17.83 12.79 -1.71
C ASP A 321 16.74 12.77 -2.79
N LEU A 322 16.34 13.95 -3.27
CA LEU A 322 15.38 14.10 -4.34
C LEU A 322 15.89 13.50 -5.66
N SER A 323 17.16 13.69 -5.99
CA SER A 323 17.77 13.11 -7.19
C SER A 323 17.76 11.60 -7.16
N VAL A 324 18.05 10.97 -6.01
CA VAL A 324 17.95 9.51 -5.83
C VAL A 324 16.54 9.02 -6.15
N LYS A 325 15.53 9.62 -5.51
CA LYS A 325 14.12 9.22 -5.67
C LYS A 325 13.63 9.42 -7.10
N MET A 326 13.93 10.58 -7.68
CA MET A 326 13.48 10.94 -9.01
C MET A 326 14.20 10.15 -10.11
N SER A 327 15.44 9.72 -9.90
CA SER A 327 16.16 8.90 -10.88
C SER A 327 15.47 7.56 -11.12
N PHE A 328 14.99 6.90 -10.07
CA PHE A 328 14.25 5.64 -10.22
C PHE A 328 12.94 5.87 -10.96
N LEU A 329 12.13 6.86 -10.57
CA LEU A 329 10.89 7.20 -11.28
C LEU A 329 11.14 7.55 -12.75
N PHE A 330 12.25 8.23 -13.04
CA PHE A 330 12.63 8.54 -14.42
C PHE A 330 12.97 7.27 -15.22
N ILE A 331 13.75 6.37 -14.64
CA ILE A 331 14.07 5.07 -15.27
C ILE A 331 12.78 4.28 -15.53
N GLU A 332 11.87 4.22 -14.55
CA GLU A 332 10.57 3.55 -14.69
C GLU A 332 9.72 4.18 -15.79
N PHE A 333 9.56 5.50 -15.78
CA PHE A 333 8.80 6.21 -16.81
C PHE A 333 9.37 5.94 -18.21
N TYR A 334 10.70 5.99 -18.36
CA TYR A 334 11.32 5.74 -19.66
C TYR A 334 11.26 4.27 -20.08
N THR A 335 11.37 3.32 -19.16
CA THR A 335 11.32 1.87 -19.47
C THR A 335 9.90 1.36 -19.71
N ASP A 336 8.92 1.85 -18.95
CA ASP A 336 7.54 1.33 -18.96
C ASP A 336 6.61 2.12 -19.89
N ILE A 337 6.90 3.41 -20.15
CA ILE A 337 6.04 4.28 -20.97
C ILE A 337 6.73 4.70 -22.26
N ILE A 338 7.94 5.26 -22.19
CA ILE A 338 8.62 5.78 -23.39
C ILE A 338 9.16 4.66 -24.29
N HIS A 339 9.83 3.65 -23.72
CA HIS A 339 10.38 2.54 -24.49
C HIS A 339 9.31 1.85 -25.33
N PRO A 340 8.12 1.51 -24.82
CA PRO A 340 7.11 0.88 -25.63
C PRO A 340 6.49 1.77 -26.73
N ILE A 341 6.42 3.10 -26.51
CA ILE A 341 6.03 4.07 -27.56
C ILE A 341 7.04 4.00 -28.72
N LEU A 342 8.34 4.07 -28.40
CA LEU A 342 9.42 4.00 -29.40
C LEU A 342 9.52 2.63 -30.08
N ALA A 343 9.25 1.55 -29.33
CA ALA A 343 9.27 0.18 -29.83
C ALA A 343 8.16 -0.12 -30.84
N LYS A 344 7.11 0.72 -30.88
CA LYS A 344 5.83 0.43 -31.56
C LYS A 344 5.21 -0.90 -31.10
N ASN A 345 5.66 -1.44 -29.96
CA ASN A 345 5.27 -2.75 -29.43
C ASN A 345 4.12 -2.68 -28.42
N ILE A 346 3.53 -1.50 -28.19
CA ILE A 346 2.16 -1.44 -27.67
C ILE A 346 1.25 -1.25 -28.88
N PRO A 347 0.31 -2.18 -29.18
CA PRO A 347 -0.90 -1.74 -29.85
C PRO A 347 -1.50 -0.74 -28.88
N VAL A 348 -1.27 0.57 -29.09
CA VAL A 348 -1.81 1.66 -28.26
C VAL A 348 -3.19 1.18 -27.88
N GLN A 349 -3.37 0.77 -26.62
CA GLN A 349 -4.69 0.36 -26.16
C GLN A 349 -5.42 1.67 -26.35
N LYS A 350 -6.22 1.75 -27.43
CA LYS A 350 -6.83 3.02 -27.81
C LYS A 350 -7.47 3.49 -26.52
N PRO A 351 -7.07 4.67 -25.99
CA PRO A 351 -7.55 5.14 -24.71
C PRO A 351 -9.06 4.94 -24.75
N LYS A 352 -9.57 4.11 -23.84
CA LYS A 352 -10.92 3.60 -24.02
C LYS A 352 -11.85 4.81 -24.04
N GLN A 353 -12.45 5.10 -25.18
CA GLN A 353 -13.13 6.37 -25.37
C GLN A 353 -14.46 6.31 -24.65
N ILE A 354 -14.66 7.23 -23.71
CA ILE A 354 -15.94 7.37 -23.03
C ILE A 354 -16.83 8.19 -23.95
N ARG A 355 -17.85 7.55 -24.53
CA ARG A 355 -18.90 8.21 -25.29
C ARG A 355 -20.13 8.33 -24.41
N LYS A 356 -20.74 9.52 -24.32
CA LYS A 356 -22.08 9.66 -23.74
C LYS A 356 -23.10 8.98 -24.65
N ILE A 357 -23.97 8.17 -24.07
CA ILE A 357 -25.09 7.53 -24.76
C ILE A 357 -26.41 8.18 -24.33
N PHE A 358 -27.37 8.23 -25.25
CA PHE A 358 -28.73 8.74 -25.04
C PHE A 358 -29.75 7.69 -25.48
N ASP A 359 -31.04 7.92 -25.24
CA ASP A 359 -32.13 7.00 -25.62
C ASP A 359 -32.02 6.50 -27.09
N LYS A 360 -31.60 7.37 -28.01
CA LYS A 360 -31.40 7.03 -29.44
C LYS A 360 -30.24 6.05 -29.72
N ASP A 361 -29.32 5.89 -28.78
CA ASP A 361 -28.14 5.02 -28.86
C ASP A 361 -28.39 3.65 -28.21
N ILE A 362 -29.61 3.41 -27.72
CA ILE A 362 -30.04 2.23 -26.97
C ILE A 362 -31.11 1.54 -27.82
N SER A 363 -31.01 0.23 -28.01
CA SER A 363 -32.03 -0.51 -28.77
C SER A 363 -33.29 -0.72 -27.91
N ASP A 364 -34.47 -0.80 -28.53
CA ASP A 364 -35.77 -0.89 -27.83
C ASP A 364 -35.89 -2.06 -26.82
N ASN A 365 -35.08 -3.11 -26.97
CA ASN A 365 -35.05 -4.27 -26.07
C ASN A 365 -33.70 -4.45 -25.35
N GLU A 366 -32.81 -3.45 -25.41
CA GLU A 366 -31.48 -3.53 -24.80
C GLU A 366 -31.59 -3.38 -23.27
N ILE A 367 -30.95 -4.29 -22.53
CA ILE A 367 -30.88 -4.25 -21.08
C ILE A 367 -29.59 -3.56 -20.67
N LEU A 368 -29.72 -2.49 -19.88
CA LEU A 368 -28.60 -1.73 -19.32
C LEU A 368 -28.57 -1.88 -17.80
N TYR A 369 -27.43 -1.50 -17.22
CA TYR A 369 -27.24 -1.38 -15.78
C TYR A 369 -27.34 0.10 -15.38
N TYR A 370 -27.95 0.35 -14.22
CA TYR A 370 -28.23 1.68 -13.69
C TYR A 370 -27.83 1.71 -12.22
N GLY A 371 -27.04 2.71 -11.85
CA GLY A 371 -26.73 3.06 -10.47
C GLY A 371 -27.41 4.37 -10.12
N LEU A 372 -28.14 4.40 -9.01
CA LEU A 372 -28.74 5.58 -8.41
C LEU A 372 -28.12 5.77 -7.03
N ASP A 373 -27.77 7.01 -6.71
CA ASP A 373 -27.12 7.35 -5.45
C ASP A 373 -27.56 8.77 -5.05
N GLY A 374 -27.91 8.94 -3.77
CA GLY A 374 -28.37 10.21 -3.20
C GLY A 374 -27.28 11.29 -3.23
N ASP A 375 -27.67 12.51 -3.54
CA ASP A 375 -26.75 13.63 -3.61
C ASP A 375 -26.59 14.27 -2.22
N ASN A 376 -25.34 14.38 -1.76
CA ASN A 376 -24.97 15.05 -0.50
C ASN A 376 -25.60 14.42 0.77
N THR A 377 -26.06 13.17 0.72
CA THR A 377 -26.67 12.50 1.88
C THR A 377 -25.76 12.51 3.12
N GLY A 378 -24.45 12.29 2.93
CA GLY A 378 -23.45 12.37 4.01
C GLY A 378 -23.30 13.78 4.58
N GLU A 379 -23.16 14.80 3.73
CA GLU A 379 -23.04 16.21 4.15
C GLU A 379 -24.29 16.69 4.90
N ILE A 380 -25.47 16.21 4.51
CA ILE A 380 -26.74 16.51 5.20
C ILE A 380 -26.74 15.88 6.59
N LEU A 381 -26.31 14.62 6.72
CA LEU A 381 -26.19 13.96 8.02
C LEU A 381 -25.16 14.68 8.91
N GLU A 382 -24.01 15.07 8.35
CA GLU A 382 -23.00 15.87 9.04
C GLU A 382 -23.58 17.21 9.54
N ASN A 383 -24.29 17.96 8.70
CA ASN A 383 -24.93 19.21 9.10
C ASN A 383 -25.97 18.99 10.21
N LEU A 384 -26.73 17.89 10.19
CA LEU A 384 -27.66 17.57 11.27
C LEU A 384 -26.94 17.36 12.61
N PHE A 385 -25.73 16.78 12.61
CA PHE A 385 -24.92 16.63 13.83
C PHE A 385 -24.45 17.98 14.40
N PHE A 386 -24.24 18.99 13.55
CA PHE A 386 -23.81 20.32 13.98
C PHE A 386 -24.98 21.25 14.35
N ASP A 387 -26.08 21.19 13.58
CA ASP A 387 -27.14 22.19 13.62
C ASP A 387 -28.37 21.75 14.44
N SER A 388 -28.49 20.47 14.81
CA SER A 388 -29.68 19.94 15.48
C SER A 388 -29.33 18.96 16.61
N SER A 389 -29.97 19.14 17.76
CA SER A 389 -29.98 18.16 18.87
C SER A 389 -31.24 17.29 18.87
N ASP A 390 -32.10 17.40 17.84
CA ASP A 390 -33.35 16.66 17.74
C ASP A 390 -33.17 15.34 16.98
N GLU A 391 -33.08 14.24 17.73
CA GLU A 391 -33.01 12.87 17.21
C GLU A 391 -34.18 12.52 16.27
N LYS A 392 -35.36 13.13 16.44
CA LYS A 392 -36.52 12.87 15.57
C LYS A 392 -36.29 13.35 14.15
N LEU A 393 -35.47 14.37 13.96
CA LEU A 393 -35.14 14.89 12.64
C LEU A 393 -34.25 13.91 11.87
N PHE A 394 -33.30 13.24 12.55
CA PHE A 394 -32.47 12.18 11.97
C PHE A 394 -33.34 11.00 11.50
N SER A 395 -34.24 10.51 12.37
CA SER A 395 -35.17 9.43 12.00
C SER A 395 -36.01 9.83 10.80
N LYS A 396 -36.62 11.02 10.83
CA LYS A 396 -37.50 11.49 9.74
C LYS A 396 -36.78 11.55 8.39
N ILE A 397 -35.53 12.01 8.35
CA ILE A 397 -34.75 12.09 7.11
C ILE A 397 -34.39 10.67 6.63
N SER A 398 -33.91 9.81 7.52
CA SER A 398 -33.58 8.41 7.19
C SER A 398 -34.81 7.65 6.67
N ASP A 399 -35.97 7.82 7.33
CA ASP A 399 -37.24 7.23 6.93
C ASP A 399 -37.68 7.74 5.55
N SER A 400 -37.53 9.05 5.29
CA SER A 400 -37.88 9.63 3.98
C SER A 400 -37.01 9.09 2.84
N ILE A 401 -35.70 8.89 3.07
CA ILE A 401 -34.78 8.31 2.07
C ILE A 401 -35.16 6.85 1.82
N THR A 402 -35.39 6.08 2.88
CA THR A 402 -35.80 4.68 2.79
C THR A 402 -37.13 4.53 2.03
N GLN A 403 -38.10 5.42 2.31
CA GLN A 403 -39.38 5.45 1.61
C GLN A 403 -39.21 5.83 0.13
N ALA A 404 -38.37 6.80 -0.17
CA ALA A 404 -38.07 7.22 -1.55
C ALA A 404 -37.49 6.06 -2.37
N ILE A 405 -36.48 5.38 -1.83
CA ILE A 405 -35.84 4.22 -2.47
C ILE A 405 -36.85 3.07 -2.63
N SER A 406 -37.71 2.82 -1.63
CA SER A 406 -38.76 1.80 -1.74
C SER A 406 -39.74 2.08 -2.87
N GLN A 407 -40.17 3.33 -3.05
CA GLN A 407 -41.08 3.69 -4.16
C GLN A 407 -40.40 3.58 -5.53
N ILE A 408 -39.13 3.97 -5.62
CA ILE A 408 -38.34 3.83 -6.85
C ILE A 408 -38.17 2.34 -7.20
N ARG A 409 -37.89 1.50 -6.20
CA ARG A 409 -37.80 0.05 -6.34
C ARG A 409 -39.08 -0.55 -6.90
N GLU A 410 -40.24 -0.18 -6.35
CA GLU A 410 -41.54 -0.65 -6.86
C GLU A 410 -41.75 -0.25 -8.32
N LYS A 411 -41.41 0.99 -8.69
CA LYS A 411 -41.49 1.44 -10.08
C LYS A 411 -40.60 0.62 -11.01
N ILE A 412 -39.38 0.28 -10.59
CA ILE A 412 -38.44 -0.57 -11.34
C ILE A 412 -39.03 -1.97 -11.55
N LEU A 413 -39.62 -2.57 -10.52
CA LEU A 413 -40.16 -3.93 -10.59
C LEU A 413 -41.43 -4.05 -11.45
N VAL A 414 -42.18 -2.95 -11.63
CA VAL A 414 -43.37 -2.90 -12.49
C VAL A 414 -43.00 -2.71 -13.97
N SER A 415 -41.82 -2.15 -14.27
CA SER A 415 -41.34 -2.02 -15.64
C SER A 415 -40.93 -3.39 -16.24
N SER A 416 -41.21 -3.57 -17.53
CA SER A 416 -40.86 -4.80 -18.24
C SER A 416 -39.34 -5.03 -18.21
N ASN A 417 -38.90 -6.16 -17.65
CA ASN A 417 -37.48 -6.55 -17.48
C ASN A 417 -36.67 -5.75 -16.44
N GLY A 418 -37.32 -5.07 -15.48
CA GLY A 418 -36.64 -4.44 -14.35
C GLY A 418 -36.22 -5.46 -13.27
N GLU A 419 -34.95 -5.45 -12.88
CA GLU A 419 -34.40 -6.29 -11.81
C GLU A 419 -33.52 -5.47 -10.87
N ILE A 420 -33.72 -5.64 -9.56
CA ILE A 420 -32.90 -5.01 -8.52
C ILE A 420 -31.72 -5.94 -8.20
N ILE A 421 -30.50 -5.42 -8.32
CA ILE A 421 -29.25 -6.15 -8.05
C ILE A 421 -28.78 -5.86 -6.62
N PHE A 422 -28.85 -4.59 -6.20
CA PHE A 422 -28.40 -4.14 -4.89
C PHE A 422 -29.21 -2.92 -4.43
N GLN A 423 -29.46 -2.85 -3.12
CA GLN A 423 -30.12 -1.74 -2.46
C GLN A 423 -29.54 -1.61 -1.05
N ALA A 424 -29.02 -0.44 -0.69
CA ALA A 424 -28.62 -0.13 0.68
C ALA A 424 -28.63 1.39 0.90
N GLY A 425 -29.32 1.85 1.95
CA GLY A 425 -29.42 3.28 2.23
C GLY A 425 -30.05 4.04 1.05
N ASP A 426 -29.35 5.06 0.55
CA ASP A 426 -29.68 5.86 -0.63
C ASP A 426 -29.13 5.29 -1.95
N ASP A 427 -28.36 4.20 -1.90
CA ASP A 427 -27.80 3.54 -3.07
C ASP A 427 -28.73 2.45 -3.63
N LEU A 428 -28.88 2.45 -4.96
CA LEU A 428 -29.63 1.44 -5.70
C LEU A 428 -28.89 1.05 -6.99
N LEU A 429 -28.73 -0.25 -7.22
CA LEU A 429 -28.20 -0.82 -8.46
C LEU A 429 -29.25 -1.74 -9.07
N PHE A 430 -29.61 -1.48 -10.31
CA PHE A 430 -30.64 -2.24 -11.02
C PHE A 430 -30.29 -2.38 -12.50
N LYS A 431 -30.99 -3.29 -13.19
CA LYS A 431 -30.90 -3.45 -14.64
C LYS A 431 -32.28 -3.52 -15.27
N GLY A 432 -32.37 -3.14 -16.54
CA GLY A 432 -33.60 -3.22 -17.31
C GLY A 432 -33.52 -2.34 -18.56
N ASN A 433 -34.68 -2.06 -19.16
CA ASN A 433 -34.81 -1.11 -20.25
C ASN A 433 -35.61 0.09 -19.75
N PHE A 434 -34.93 1.19 -19.49
CA PHE A 434 -35.53 2.43 -18.99
C PHE A 434 -35.17 3.60 -19.89
N CYS A 435 -36.18 4.35 -20.32
CA CYS A 435 -35.96 5.58 -21.08
C CYS A 435 -35.63 6.78 -20.17
N SER A 436 -35.10 7.86 -20.74
CA SER A 436 -34.75 9.07 -19.99
C SER A 436 -35.91 9.66 -19.19
N LYS A 437 -37.17 9.49 -19.64
CA LYS A 437 -38.36 9.95 -18.91
C LYS A 437 -38.56 9.17 -17.61
N GLU A 438 -38.44 7.83 -17.67
CA GLU A 438 -38.60 6.98 -16.47
C GLU A 438 -37.51 7.25 -15.44
N LEU A 439 -36.28 7.49 -15.88
CA LEU A 439 -35.17 7.85 -14.99
C LEU A 439 -35.41 9.21 -14.32
N ARG A 440 -35.92 10.21 -15.05
CA ARG A 440 -36.32 11.49 -14.46
C ARG A 440 -37.49 11.36 -13.50
N ASP A 441 -38.45 10.49 -13.79
CA ASP A 441 -39.53 10.19 -12.85
C ASP A 441 -38.98 9.62 -11.54
N MET A 442 -37.96 8.76 -11.58
CA MET A 442 -37.31 8.24 -10.37
C MET A 442 -36.64 9.36 -9.57
N GLN A 443 -35.94 10.29 -10.23
CA GLN A 443 -35.38 11.48 -9.57
C GLN A 443 -36.47 12.35 -8.92
N ASN A 444 -37.60 12.55 -9.62
CA ASN A 444 -38.73 13.31 -9.09
C ASN A 444 -39.37 12.62 -7.87
N ILE A 445 -39.48 11.28 -7.88
CA ILE A 445 -39.94 10.51 -6.72
C ILE A 445 -38.99 10.75 -5.54
N TYR A 446 -37.68 10.63 -5.77
CA TYR A 446 -36.68 10.86 -4.73
C TYR A 446 -36.83 12.26 -4.12
N GLN A 447 -36.90 13.28 -4.98
CA GLN A 447 -37.01 14.67 -4.55
C GLN A 447 -38.31 15.00 -3.81
N ASN A 448 -39.44 14.49 -4.29
CA ASN A 448 -40.72 14.75 -3.66
C ASN A 448 -40.86 14.07 -2.30
N VAL A 449 -40.39 12.82 -2.17
CA VAL A 449 -40.51 12.05 -0.92
C VAL A 449 -39.54 12.56 0.14
N THR A 450 -38.33 12.94 -0.25
CA THR A 450 -37.30 13.47 0.67
C THR A 450 -37.44 14.96 0.97
N SER A 451 -38.51 15.61 0.48
CA SER A 451 -38.75 17.05 0.66
C SER A 451 -37.62 17.95 0.13
N GLY A 452 -36.99 17.56 -0.99
CA GLY A 452 -36.05 18.40 -1.72
C GLY A 452 -34.65 17.83 -1.94
N LEU A 453 -34.32 16.64 -1.40
CA LEU A 453 -33.03 16.01 -1.69
C LEU A 453 -33.01 15.49 -3.13
N THR A 454 -31.85 15.45 -3.75
CA THR A 454 -31.72 14.97 -5.13
C THR A 454 -30.95 13.66 -5.18
N CYS A 455 -31.05 12.96 -6.31
CA CYS A 455 -30.23 11.79 -6.58
C CYS A 455 -29.68 11.87 -8.00
N SER A 456 -28.50 11.29 -8.20
CA SER A 456 -27.86 11.17 -9.51
C SER A 456 -27.97 9.74 -10.01
N ILE A 457 -28.14 9.56 -11.33
CA ILE A 457 -28.26 8.26 -11.97
C ILE A 457 -27.19 8.12 -13.05
N GLY A 458 -26.39 7.05 -12.96
CA GLY A 458 -25.43 6.66 -13.98
C GLY A 458 -25.85 5.35 -14.65
N TYR A 459 -25.68 5.21 -15.96
CA TYR A 459 -26.01 3.97 -16.65
C TYR A 459 -25.03 3.58 -17.77
N GLY A 460 -24.99 2.27 -18.07
CA GLY A 460 -24.13 1.69 -19.11
C GLY A 460 -24.43 0.22 -19.38
N ARG A 461 -23.69 -0.40 -20.32
CA ARG A 461 -23.85 -1.83 -20.69
C ARG A 461 -23.12 -2.77 -19.73
N SER A 462 -22.20 -2.21 -18.93
CA SER A 462 -21.44 -2.91 -17.91
C SER A 462 -21.50 -2.19 -16.56
N LEU A 463 -21.22 -2.93 -15.48
CA LEU A 463 -21.09 -2.35 -14.13
C LEU A 463 -19.98 -1.29 -14.07
N LYS A 464 -18.90 -1.48 -14.82
CA LYS A 464 -17.80 -0.51 -14.90
C LYS A 464 -18.25 0.82 -15.53
N GLU A 465 -19.00 0.75 -16.62
CA GLU A 465 -19.58 1.94 -17.25
C GLU A 465 -20.57 2.63 -16.32
N THR A 466 -21.43 1.85 -15.66
CA THR A 466 -22.43 2.36 -14.71
C THR A 466 -21.78 3.13 -13.56
N PHE A 467 -20.74 2.56 -12.94
CA PHE A 467 -19.98 3.22 -11.88
C PHE A 467 -19.37 4.55 -12.35
N LEU A 468 -18.72 4.55 -13.51
CA LEU A 468 -18.08 5.75 -14.04
C LEU A 468 -19.11 6.80 -14.45
N ALA A 469 -20.22 6.39 -15.06
CA ALA A 469 -21.34 7.27 -15.41
C ALA A 469 -21.94 7.93 -14.17
N LEU A 470 -22.10 7.17 -13.08
CA LEU A 470 -22.64 7.68 -11.83
C LEU A 470 -21.70 8.71 -11.19
N LYS A 471 -20.38 8.46 -11.21
CA LYS A 471 -19.40 9.47 -10.79
C LYS A 471 -19.47 10.72 -11.65
N MET A 472 -19.58 10.57 -12.98
CA MET A 472 -19.75 11.72 -13.88
C MET A 472 -21.04 12.49 -13.58
N ALA A 473 -22.15 11.80 -13.29
CA ALA A 473 -23.42 12.40 -12.93
C ALA A 473 -23.30 13.25 -11.65
N LYS A 474 -22.62 12.73 -10.62
CA LYS A 474 -22.37 13.45 -9.37
C LYS A 474 -21.37 14.61 -9.49
N THR A 475 -20.63 14.71 -10.59
CA THR A 475 -19.72 15.84 -10.87
C THR A 475 -20.36 16.93 -11.75
N GLN A 476 -21.56 16.72 -12.28
CA GLN A 476 -22.29 17.77 -13.00
C GLN A 476 -22.61 18.94 -12.03
N PRO A 477 -22.62 20.20 -12.50
CA PRO A 477 -23.05 21.33 -11.69
C PRO A 477 -24.43 21.05 -11.06
N ASN A 478 -24.54 21.22 -9.74
CA ASN A 478 -25.73 20.92 -8.93
C ASN A 478 -26.15 19.44 -8.84
N LYS A 479 -25.32 18.50 -9.30
CA LYS A 479 -25.61 17.07 -9.31
C LYS A 479 -26.96 16.79 -10.00
N ASN A 480 -27.87 16.03 -9.36
CA ASN A 480 -29.23 15.77 -9.83
C ASN A 480 -29.30 15.44 -11.33
N SER A 481 -28.41 14.58 -11.80
CA SER A 481 -28.24 14.35 -13.23
C SER A 481 -28.32 12.89 -13.60
N VAL A 482 -28.71 12.65 -14.85
CA VAL A 482 -28.76 11.33 -15.46
C VAL A 482 -27.69 11.28 -16.55
N VAL A 483 -26.74 10.36 -16.44
CA VAL A 483 -25.63 10.22 -17.38
C VAL A 483 -25.53 8.78 -17.85
N GLY A 484 -25.57 8.57 -19.16
CA GLY A 484 -25.25 7.30 -19.80
C GLY A 484 -23.88 7.34 -20.45
N ILE A 485 -23.09 6.27 -20.32
CA ILE A 485 -21.84 6.13 -21.07
C ILE A 485 -21.63 4.76 -21.70
N GLU A 486 -20.77 4.74 -22.71
CA GLU A 486 -20.19 3.56 -23.34
C GLU A 486 -18.67 3.73 -23.38
N ILE A 487 -17.93 2.71 -22.95
CA ILE A 487 -16.46 2.65 -23.00
C ILE A 487 -16.07 1.88 -24.26
N ARG A 488 -15.45 2.56 -25.24
CA ARG A 488 -15.04 1.99 -26.53
C ARG A 488 -13.58 1.59 -26.59
#